data_AF-W4VIE7-F1
#
_entry.id   AF-W4VIE7-F1
#
_cell.length_a   1.000
_cell.length_b   1.000
_cell.length_c   1.000
_cell.angle_alpha   90.00
_cell.angle_beta   90.00
_cell.angle_gamma   90.00
#
_symmetry.space_group_name_H-M   'P 1'
#
loop_
_entity.id
_entity.type
_entity.pdbx_description
1 polymer ?
#
loop_
_entity_poly.entity_id
_entity_poly.type
_entity_poly.pdbx_seq_one_letter_code
_entity_poly.pdbx_strand_id
1 'polypeptide(L)'
;MLFLVDRKALGEQAEAAFKDSKIEKEETFYQIYNLQTLEDKVPEKETKVQIATVQGMLKRLFSTDEKSKLTIDQYDCIIVDEAHRGYTLDREMSEFEMKFRDHQDYVSKYRQVLEFFDAVKIGLTATPALHTREIFGGDPVYNYSYSLKKLIKHNG
;
A
#
# COMPACT_ATOMS: atom_id res chain seq x y z
N MET A 1 4.71 -7.68 -6.39
CA MET A 1 4.02 -7.17 -5.18
C MET A 1 3.62 -5.72 -5.40
N LEU A 2 2.41 -5.36 -4.96
CA LEU A 2 1.92 -4.00 -4.90
C LEU A 2 2.04 -3.46 -3.46
N PHE A 3 2.77 -2.36 -3.26
CA PHE A 3 2.81 -1.61 -2.01
C PHE A 3 1.87 -0.40 -2.14
N LEU A 4 0.68 -0.52 -1.56
CA LEU A 4 -0.41 0.43 -1.72
C LEU A 4 -0.43 1.42 -0.56
N VAL A 5 -0.46 2.70 -0.90
CA VAL A 5 -0.51 3.82 0.07
C VAL A 5 -1.70 4.73 -0.20
N ASP A 6 -2.13 5.47 0.82
CA ASP A 6 -3.28 6.37 0.68
C ASP A 6 -2.95 7.64 -0.10
N ARG A 7 -1.72 8.17 0.01
CA ARG A 7 -1.34 9.47 -0.55
C ARG A 7 0.11 9.51 -1.02
N LYS A 8 0.40 10.45 -1.93
CA LYS A 8 1.71 10.60 -2.57
C LYS A 8 2.84 10.72 -1.55
N ALA A 9 2.67 11.56 -0.52
CA ALA A 9 3.68 11.76 0.52
C ALA A 9 4.07 10.47 1.27
N LEU A 10 3.11 9.55 1.49
CA LEU A 10 3.43 8.24 2.09
C LEU A 10 4.17 7.33 1.12
N GLY A 11 3.85 7.40 -0.18
CA GLY A 11 4.58 6.65 -1.19
C GLY A 11 6.01 7.15 -1.36
N GLU A 12 6.24 8.47 -1.32
CA GLU A 12 7.59 9.08 -1.33
C GLU A 12 8.40 8.65 -0.08
N GLN A 13 7.76 8.59 1.10
CA GLN A 13 8.39 8.08 2.31
C GLN A 13 8.72 6.60 2.22
N ALA A 14 7.81 5.77 1.70
CA ALA A 14 8.04 4.35 1.49
C ALA A 14 9.18 4.13 0.49
N GLU A 15 9.20 4.88 -0.61
CA GLU A 15 10.27 4.84 -1.61
C GLU A 15 11.64 5.17 -0.99
N ALA A 16 11.73 6.25 -0.21
CA ALA A 16 12.94 6.61 0.51
C ALA A 16 13.38 5.49 1.47
N ALA A 17 12.45 4.93 2.24
CA ALA A 17 12.74 3.84 3.17
C ALA A 17 13.23 2.57 2.47
N PHE A 18 12.66 2.22 1.31
CA PHE A 18 13.15 1.10 0.50
C PHE A 18 14.54 1.38 -0.06
N LYS A 19 14.82 2.59 -0.56
CA LYS A 19 16.14 2.96 -1.08
C LYS A 19 17.24 2.91 -0.02
N ASP A 20 16.93 3.30 1.21
CA ASP A 20 17.88 3.32 2.32
C ASP A 20 18.06 1.93 2.97
N SER A 21 17.16 0.98 2.70
CA SER A 21 17.24 -0.38 3.25
C SER A 21 18.34 -1.19 2.56
N LYS A 22 19.41 -1.48 3.30
CA LYS A 22 20.47 -2.41 2.88
C LYS A 22 20.08 -3.83 3.28
N ILE A 23 20.06 -4.74 2.32
CA ILE A 23 19.65 -6.14 2.56
C ILE A 23 20.87 -7.04 2.71
N GLU A 24 21.82 -6.96 1.78
CA GLU A 24 23.09 -7.69 1.83
C GLU A 24 24.24 -6.84 1.27
N LYS A 25 25.48 -7.29 1.46
CA LYS A 25 26.75 -6.59 1.16
C LYS A 25 26.67 -5.73 -0.12
N GLU A 26 26.47 -4.43 0.11
CA GLU A 26 26.58 -3.32 -0.84
C GLU A 26 25.42 -3.10 -1.84
N GLU A 27 24.44 -4.00 -1.94
CA GLU A 27 23.25 -3.80 -2.80
C GLU A 27 22.04 -3.32 -1.98
N THR A 28 21.35 -2.29 -2.49
CA THR A 28 20.14 -1.75 -1.85
C THR A 28 18.91 -2.56 -2.25
N PHE A 29 17.86 -2.55 -1.41
CA PHE A 29 16.57 -3.18 -1.74
C PHE A 29 16.06 -2.75 -3.13
N TYR A 30 16.24 -1.47 -3.47
CA TYR A 30 15.89 -0.90 -4.76
C TYR A 30 16.48 -1.68 -5.95
N GLN A 31 17.76 -2.03 -5.85
CA GLN A 31 18.49 -2.73 -6.91
C GLN A 31 18.07 -4.20 -7.03
N ILE A 32 17.92 -4.88 -5.89
CA ILE A 32 17.59 -6.31 -5.84
C ILE A 32 16.15 -6.59 -6.31
N TYR A 33 15.22 -5.71 -5.96
CA TYR A 33 13.79 -5.94 -6.20
C TYR A 33 13.20 -5.16 -7.38
N ASN A 34 14.02 -4.42 -8.14
CA ASN A 34 13.57 -3.56 -9.24
C ASN A 34 12.33 -2.74 -8.82
N LEU A 35 12.53 -1.87 -7.82
CA LEU A 35 11.46 -1.06 -7.23
C LEU A 35 10.95 -0.03 -8.24
N GLN A 36 9.66 -0.06 -8.51
CA GLN A 36 8.96 0.98 -9.25
C GLN A 36 8.27 1.98 -8.34
N THR A 37 8.41 3.25 -8.69
CA THR A 37 7.96 4.41 -7.92
C THR A 37 6.55 4.83 -8.31
N LEU A 38 6.05 5.90 -7.69
CA LEU A 38 4.76 6.49 -8.04
C LEU A 38 4.69 7.05 -9.48
N GLU A 39 5.84 7.31 -10.10
CA GLU A 39 5.93 7.82 -11.48
C GLU A 39 5.78 6.70 -12.52
N ASP A 40 6.12 5.48 -12.13
CA ASP A 40 6.11 4.30 -12.98
C ASP A 40 4.71 3.68 -13.03
N LYS A 41 3.93 4.11 -14.03
CA LYS A 41 2.52 3.69 -14.16
C LYS A 41 2.36 2.26 -14.63
N VAL A 42 3.33 1.71 -15.35
CA VAL A 42 3.25 0.35 -15.91
C VAL A 42 4.47 -0.43 -15.42
N PRO A 43 4.27 -1.45 -14.56
CA PRO A 43 5.36 -2.30 -14.12
C PRO A 43 6.01 -3.06 -15.25
N GLU A 44 7.33 -3.05 -15.24
CA GLU A 44 8.14 -3.92 -16.08
C GLU A 44 7.96 -5.37 -15.63
N LYS A 45 8.28 -6.32 -16.51
CA LYS A 45 8.10 -7.74 -16.21
C LYS A 45 8.97 -8.19 -15.03
N GLU A 46 10.10 -7.54 -14.86
CA GLU A 46 11.10 -7.82 -13.82
C GLU A 46 10.79 -7.11 -12.49
N THR A 47 9.82 -6.18 -12.46
CA THR A 47 9.44 -5.43 -11.25
C THR A 47 8.96 -6.39 -10.16
N LYS A 48 9.65 -6.41 -9.01
CA LYS A 48 9.20 -7.22 -7.86
C LYS A 48 8.31 -6.40 -6.93
N VAL A 49 8.53 -5.09 -6.84
CA VAL A 49 7.74 -4.19 -5.99
C VAL A 49 7.35 -2.94 -6.77
N GLN A 50 6.05 -2.63 -6.79
CA GLN A 50 5.55 -1.34 -7.26
C GLN A 50 4.88 -0.60 -6.11
N ILE A 51 5.26 0.66 -5.92
CA ILE A 51 4.57 1.58 -5.01
C ILE A 51 3.48 2.29 -5.81
N ALA A 52 2.25 2.30 -5.30
CA ALA A 52 1.18 3.07 -5.92
C ALA A 52 0.21 3.61 -4.89
N THR A 53 -0.52 4.67 -5.26
CA THR A 53 -1.65 5.14 -4.46
C THR A 53 -2.95 4.47 -4.87
N VAL A 54 -3.90 4.39 -3.93
CA VAL A 54 -5.28 3.91 -4.19
C VAL A 54 -5.92 4.66 -5.35
N GLN A 55 -5.77 5.98 -5.40
CA GLN A 55 -6.31 6.84 -6.46
C GLN A 55 -5.62 6.59 -7.81
N GLY A 56 -4.31 6.32 -7.80
CA GLY A 56 -3.57 5.93 -9.00
C GLY A 56 -4.10 4.63 -9.59
N MET A 57 -4.34 3.63 -8.74
CA MET A 57 -4.90 2.35 -9.16
C MET A 57 -6.34 2.47 -9.65
N LEU A 58 -7.20 3.22 -8.95
CA LEU A 58 -8.58 3.49 -9.40
C LEU A 58 -8.61 4.13 -10.79
N LYS A 59 -7.76 5.13 -11.03
CA LYS A 59 -7.67 5.77 -12.35
C LYS A 59 -7.32 4.77 -13.44
N ARG A 60 -6.46 3.79 -13.16
CA ARG A 60 -6.06 2.74 -14.12
C ARG A 60 -7.16 1.70 -14.30
N LEU A 61 -7.83 1.27 -13.24
CA LEU A 61 -8.95 0.32 -13.30
C LEU A 61 -10.10 0.82 -14.18
N PHE A 62 -10.40 2.12 -14.11
CA PHE A 62 -11.45 2.76 -14.89
C PHE A 62 -10.92 3.51 -16.13
N SER A 63 -9.64 3.33 -16.48
CA SER A 63 -9.06 3.93 -17.68
C SER A 63 -9.57 3.23 -18.93
N THR A 64 -9.81 4.01 -19.99
CA THR A 64 -10.08 3.48 -21.33
C THR A 64 -8.80 3.32 -22.16
N ASP A 65 -7.64 3.70 -21.62
CA ASP A 65 -6.34 3.52 -22.27
C ASP A 65 -5.84 2.09 -22.05
N GLU A 66 -5.83 1.30 -23.12
CA GLU A 66 -5.36 -0.10 -23.13
C GLU A 66 -3.92 -0.24 -22.63
N LYS A 67 -3.05 0.78 -22.78
CA LYS A 67 -1.67 0.72 -22.26
C LYS A 67 -1.60 0.78 -20.73
N SER A 68 -2.64 1.31 -20.09
CA SER A 68 -2.71 1.47 -18.64
C SER A 68 -3.52 0.39 -17.94
N LYS A 69 -4.11 -0.53 -18.74
CA LYS A 69 -5.02 -1.58 -18.30
C LYS A 69 -4.31 -2.54 -17.35
N LEU A 70 -4.98 -2.81 -16.24
CA LEU A 70 -4.54 -3.74 -15.22
C LEU A 70 -5.11 -5.13 -15.52
N THR A 71 -4.35 -6.18 -15.17
CA THR A 71 -4.84 -7.57 -15.19
C THR A 71 -5.01 -8.08 -13.76
N ILE A 72 -5.93 -9.04 -13.57
CA ILE A 72 -6.26 -9.57 -12.24
C ILE A 72 -5.08 -10.31 -11.58
N ASP A 73 -4.17 -10.85 -12.38
CA ASP A 73 -2.99 -11.63 -12.01
C ASP A 73 -1.70 -10.80 -11.97
N GLN A 74 -1.81 -9.47 -12.08
CA GLN A 74 -0.65 -8.58 -12.16
C GLN A 74 0.19 -8.54 -10.88
N TYR A 75 -0.39 -8.87 -9.73
CA TYR A 75 0.32 -8.95 -8.47
C TYR A 75 -0.11 -10.19 -7.69
N ASP A 76 0.86 -10.90 -7.12
CA ASP A 76 0.59 -12.04 -6.23
C ASP A 76 0.31 -11.60 -4.78
N CYS A 77 0.70 -10.37 -4.43
CA CYS A 77 0.60 -9.83 -3.08
C CYS A 77 0.39 -8.31 -3.08
N ILE A 78 -0.51 -7.84 -2.24
CA ILE A 78 -0.76 -6.44 -1.93
C ILE A 78 -0.44 -6.20 -0.46
N ILE A 79 0.48 -5.28 -0.19
CA ILE A 79 0.77 -4.76 1.14
C ILE A 79 0.17 -3.36 1.25
N VAL A 80 -0.56 -3.11 2.33
CA VAL A 80 -1.08 -1.79 2.65
C VAL A 80 -0.48 -1.34 3.98
N ASP A 81 0.28 -0.26 3.95
CA ASP A 81 0.77 0.37 5.17
C ASP A 81 -0.23 1.38 5.73
N GLU A 82 -0.20 1.60 7.04
CA GLU A 82 -1.18 2.43 7.75
C GLU A 82 -2.63 2.05 7.38
N ALA A 83 -2.94 0.76 7.31
CA ALA A 83 -4.22 0.22 6.83
C ALA A 83 -5.46 0.67 7.62
N HIS A 84 -5.31 1.50 8.65
CA HIS A 84 -6.42 2.18 9.33
C HIS A 84 -6.72 3.58 8.77
N ARG A 85 -5.73 4.24 8.15
CA ARG A 85 -5.82 5.60 7.60
C ARG A 85 -6.62 5.68 6.32
N GLY A 86 -6.60 4.64 5.49
CA GLY A 86 -7.54 4.55 4.37
C GLY A 86 -8.99 4.75 4.84
N TYR A 87 -9.32 4.39 6.08
CA TYR A 87 -10.67 4.57 6.62
C TYR A 87 -10.88 5.85 7.42
N THR A 88 -9.83 6.61 7.73
CA THR A 88 -10.02 7.89 8.40
C THR A 88 -9.94 8.95 7.30
N LEU A 89 -11.05 9.66 7.04
CA LEU A 89 -11.03 10.90 6.25
C LEU A 89 -10.12 11.90 6.97
N ASP A 90 -8.82 11.73 6.84
CA ASP A 90 -7.86 12.65 7.42
C ASP A 90 -7.98 13.92 6.59
N ARG A 91 -8.36 15.00 7.27
CA ARG A 91 -8.69 16.31 6.67
C ARG A 91 -7.50 16.99 6.00
N GLU A 92 -6.34 16.35 6.00
CA GLU A 92 -5.17 16.70 5.19
C GLU A 92 -5.30 16.21 3.73
N MET A 93 -6.52 16.06 3.22
CA MET A 93 -6.72 15.92 1.79
C MET A 93 -6.32 17.25 1.12
N SER A 94 -5.18 17.24 0.44
CA SER A 94 -4.78 18.35 -0.44
C SER A 94 -5.89 18.62 -1.46
N GLU A 95 -5.96 19.85 -1.97
CA GLU A 95 -7.00 20.31 -2.92
C GLU A 95 -7.17 19.42 -4.18
N PHE A 96 -6.24 18.51 -4.44
CA PHE A 96 -6.30 17.53 -5.52
C PHE A 96 -7.11 16.26 -5.22
N GLU A 97 -7.51 16.04 -3.96
CA GLU A 97 -8.23 14.85 -3.47
C GLU A 97 -9.77 15.02 -3.41
N MET A 98 -10.28 16.12 -3.98
CA MET A 98 -11.70 16.51 -4.13
C MET A 98 -12.59 15.56 -4.99
N LYS A 99 -12.32 14.24 -5.05
CA LYS A 99 -13.12 13.28 -5.84
C LYS A 99 -13.85 12.20 -5.03
N PHE A 100 -13.65 12.14 -3.72
CA PHE A 100 -14.45 11.27 -2.85
C PHE A 100 -15.58 12.09 -2.24
N ARG A 101 -16.82 11.65 -2.45
CA ARG A 101 -18.01 12.39 -1.99
C ARG A 101 -18.17 12.31 -0.48
N ASP A 102 -17.84 11.16 0.10
CA ASP A 102 -17.92 10.87 1.53
C ASP A 102 -17.06 9.66 1.91
N HIS A 103 -17.12 9.27 3.19
CA HIS A 103 -16.35 8.16 3.74
C HIS A 103 -16.69 6.82 3.07
N GLN A 104 -17.98 6.56 2.82
CA GLN A 104 -18.45 5.28 2.27
C GLN A 104 -17.99 5.11 0.83
N ASP A 105 -18.02 6.18 0.03
CA ASP A 105 -17.49 6.21 -1.34
C ASP A 105 -15.98 5.87 -1.36
N TYR A 106 -15.22 6.39 -0.40
CA TYR A 106 -13.80 6.02 -0.26
C TYR A 106 -13.64 4.53 0.05
N VAL A 107 -14.32 4.00 1.08
CA VAL A 107 -14.20 2.58 1.47
C VAL A 107 -14.57 1.65 0.31
N SER A 108 -15.63 1.97 -0.41
CA SER A 108 -16.09 1.19 -1.57
C SER A 108 -15.01 1.15 -2.67
N LYS A 109 -14.46 2.31 -3.05
CA LYS A 109 -13.41 2.40 -4.06
C LYS A 109 -12.11 1.74 -3.61
N TYR A 110 -11.75 1.87 -2.34
CA TYR A 110 -10.60 1.18 -1.77
C TYR A 110 -10.75 -0.34 -1.87
N ARG A 111 -11.92 -0.89 -1.50
CA ARG A 111 -12.24 -2.32 -1.69
C ARG A 111 -12.16 -2.74 -3.15
N GLN A 112 -12.67 -1.92 -4.09
CA GLN A 112 -12.57 -2.23 -5.53
C GLN A 112 -11.13 -2.44 -5.99
N VAL A 113 -10.16 -1.65 -5.49
CA VAL A 113 -8.74 -1.86 -5.82
C VAL A 113 -8.23 -3.18 -5.25
N LEU A 114 -8.52 -3.46 -3.98
CA LEU A 114 -8.02 -4.66 -3.30
C LEU A 114 -8.65 -5.95 -3.82
N GLU A 115 -9.91 -5.91 -4.22
CA GLU A 115 -10.69 -7.05 -4.70
C GLU A 115 -10.49 -7.32 -6.20
N PHE A 116 -9.95 -6.35 -6.96
CA PHE A 116 -9.67 -6.55 -8.39
C PHE A 116 -8.57 -7.59 -8.63
N PHE A 117 -7.54 -7.63 -7.79
CA PHE A 117 -6.41 -8.55 -7.97
C PHE A 117 -6.62 -9.86 -7.20
N ASP A 118 -6.30 -10.97 -7.85
CA ASP A 118 -6.19 -12.30 -7.22
C ASP A 118 -4.86 -12.41 -6.47
N ALA A 119 -4.78 -11.68 -5.35
CA ALA A 119 -3.57 -11.47 -4.60
C ALA A 119 -3.79 -11.70 -3.10
N VAL A 120 -2.75 -12.16 -2.40
CA VAL A 120 -2.70 -12.13 -0.94
C VAL A 120 -2.73 -10.67 -0.47
N LYS A 121 -3.58 -10.35 0.51
CA LYS A 121 -3.75 -8.99 1.05
C LYS A 121 -3.22 -8.92 2.47
N ILE A 122 -2.25 -8.04 2.71
CA ILE A 122 -1.62 -7.84 4.03
C ILE A 122 -1.78 -6.38 4.44
N GLY A 123 -2.52 -6.14 5.52
CA GLY A 123 -2.67 -4.82 6.12
C GLY A 123 -1.72 -4.64 7.32
N LEU A 124 -0.88 -3.62 7.28
CA LEU A 124 -0.01 -3.22 8.38
C LEU A 124 -0.63 -2.02 9.09
N THR A 125 -0.80 -2.11 10.41
CA THR A 125 -1.39 -1.02 11.19
C THR A 125 -0.99 -1.08 12.65
N ALA A 126 -0.71 0.08 13.25
CA ALA A 126 -0.52 0.21 14.69
C ALA A 126 -1.86 0.35 15.47
N THR A 127 -2.95 0.67 14.77
CA THR A 127 -4.25 1.05 15.34
C THR A 127 -5.38 0.36 14.55
N PRO A 128 -5.57 -0.96 14.72
CA PRO A 128 -6.57 -1.70 13.94
C PRO A 128 -8.00 -1.24 14.27
N ALA A 129 -8.74 -0.80 13.25
CA ALA A 129 -10.16 -0.45 13.32
C ALA A 129 -11.05 -1.60 12.84
N LEU A 130 -12.34 -1.58 13.18
CA LEU A 130 -13.30 -2.63 12.78
C LEU A 130 -13.32 -2.84 11.26
N HIS A 131 -13.38 -1.76 10.48
CA HIS A 131 -13.40 -1.83 9.01
C HIS A 131 -12.09 -2.40 8.42
N THR A 132 -10.93 -2.07 9.01
CA THR A 132 -9.66 -2.69 8.63
C THR A 132 -9.71 -4.20 8.82
N ARG A 133 -10.25 -4.68 9.95
CA ARG A 133 -10.43 -6.12 10.18
C ARG A 133 -11.32 -6.76 9.13
N GLU A 134 -12.46 -6.15 8.82
CA GLU A 134 -13.40 -6.69 7.82
C GLU A 134 -12.81 -6.79 6.41
N ILE A 135 -11.86 -5.95 6.05
CA ILE A 135 -11.22 -5.95 4.72
C ILE A 135 -10.09 -6.98 4.63
N PHE A 136 -9.35 -7.18 5.72
CA PHE A 136 -8.19 -8.08 5.76
C PHE A 136 -8.48 -9.44 6.41
N GLY A 137 -9.74 -9.80 6.61
CA GLY A 137 -10.14 -11.15 7.01
C GLY A 137 -10.22 -11.41 8.53
N GLY A 138 -10.42 -10.37 9.34
CA GLY A 138 -10.75 -10.49 10.76
C GLY A 138 -9.59 -10.12 11.69
N ASP A 139 -9.24 -11.02 12.60
CA ASP A 139 -8.28 -10.75 13.66
C ASP A 139 -6.83 -10.69 13.17
N PRO A 140 -5.95 -9.88 13.81
CA PRO A 140 -4.55 -9.80 13.42
C PRO A 140 -3.84 -11.15 13.53
N VAL A 141 -3.23 -11.60 12.44
CA VAL A 141 -2.40 -12.82 12.41
C VAL A 141 -1.12 -12.67 13.24
N TYR A 142 -0.68 -11.44 13.51
CA TYR A 142 0.45 -11.12 14.37
C TYR A 142 0.24 -9.75 15.02
N ASN A 143 0.63 -9.60 16.29
CA ASN A 143 0.54 -8.33 17.01
C ASN A 143 1.83 -8.07 17.79
N TYR A 144 2.52 -6.99 17.45
CA TYR A 144 3.69 -6.53 18.17
C TYR A 144 3.35 -5.31 19.03
N SER A 145 3.11 -5.54 20.32
CA SER A 145 2.69 -4.47 21.24
C SER A 145 3.84 -3.57 21.67
N TYR A 146 3.52 -2.34 22.08
CA TYR A 146 4.50 -1.38 22.60
C TYR A 146 5.30 -1.91 23.80
N SER A 147 4.67 -2.74 24.65
CA SER A 147 5.30 -3.38 25.80
C SER A 147 6.41 -4.36 25.38
N LEU A 148 6.19 -5.14 24.32
CA LEU A 148 7.21 -6.03 23.73
C LEU A 148 8.38 -5.22 23.15
N LYS A 149 8.09 -4.09 22.50
CA LYS A 149 9.11 -3.17 21.98
C LYS A 149 10.05 -2.63 23.06
N LYS A 150 9.52 -2.38 24.26
CA LYS A 150 10.29 -1.87 25.40
C LYS A 150 11.19 -2.96 26.02
N LEU A 151 10.73 -4.20 26.02
CA LEU A 151 11.47 -5.35 26.55
C LEU A 151 12.70 -5.69 25.69
N ILE A 152 12.58 -5.63 24.35
CA ILE A 152 13.69 -5.94 23.44
C ILE A 152 14.76 -4.84 23.46
N LYS A 153 14.37 -3.56 23.55
CA LYS A 153 15.32 -2.44 23.66
C LYS A 153 16.13 -2.40 24.97
N HIS A 154 15.74 -3.14 26.00
CA HIS A 154 16.49 -3.22 27.26
C HIS A 154 17.47 -4.39 27.30
N ASN A 155 17.40 -5.32 26.34
CA ASN A 155 18.18 -6.56 26.34
C ASN A 155 19.15 -6.68 25.14
N GLY A 156 19.36 -5.60 24.38
CA GLY A 156 20.34 -5.51 23.29
C GLY A 156 21.06 -4.17 23.34
#